data_AF-A0A3C1G2V2-F1
#
_entry.id   AF-A0A3C1G2V2-F1
#
_cell.length_a   1.000
_cell.length_b   1.000
_cell.length_c   1.000
_cell.angle_alpha   90.00
_cell.angle_beta   90.00
_cell.angle_gamma   90.00
#
_symmetry.space_group_name_H-M   'P 1'
#
loop_
_entity.id
_entity.type
_entity.pdbx_description
1 polymer ?
#
loop_
_entity_poly.entity_id
_entity_poly.type
_entity_poly.pdbx_seq_one_letter_code
_entity_poly.pdbx_strand_id
1 'polypeptide(L)'
;MKKINCWEYMKCGREPNGERAKELGICPASICAASSGANGGVNGGRMCWAIVGTYSFGEVRGLFSKKIVCYDCEFHRKVLSEEGFIKDKQVKQNKA
;
A
#
# COMPACT_ATOMS: atom_id res chain seq x y z
N MET A 1 -4.23 -11.83 13.75
CA MET A 1 -3.53 -12.04 12.47
C MET A 1 -2.78 -10.76 12.10
N LYS A 2 -1.54 -10.88 11.61
CA LYS A 2 -0.76 -9.73 11.14
C LYS A 2 -1.35 -9.21 9.82
N LYS A 3 -1.65 -7.91 9.73
CA LYS A 3 -2.11 -7.25 8.50
C LYS A 3 -0.91 -6.99 7.58
N ILE A 4 -1.12 -7.13 6.27
CA ILE A 4 -0.06 -6.96 5.26
C ILE A 4 0.00 -5.52 4.75
N ASN A 5 1.19 -5.10 4.34
CA ASN A 5 1.49 -3.78 3.81
C ASN A 5 1.42 -3.75 2.27
N CYS A 6 1.36 -2.55 1.70
CA CYS A 6 1.24 -2.34 0.27
C CYS A 6 2.35 -3.02 -0.54
N TRP A 7 3.60 -3.00 -0.07
CA TRP A 7 4.72 -3.61 -0.80
C TRP A 7 4.65 -5.15 -0.76
N GLU A 8 4.14 -5.75 0.32
CA GLU A 8 3.92 -7.20 0.43
C GLU A 8 2.78 -7.65 -0.50
N TYR A 9 1.73 -6.83 -0.63
CA TYR A 9 0.57 -7.13 -1.50
C TYR A 9 0.88 -6.89 -2.98
N MET A 10 1.40 -5.70 -3.31
CA MET A 10 1.68 -5.30 -4.69
C MET A 10 2.96 -5.93 -5.26
N LYS A 11 3.83 -6.46 -4.39
CA LYS A 11 5.14 -7.04 -4.75
C LYS A 11 5.95 -6.12 -5.68
N CYS A 12 5.97 -4.84 -5.35
CA CYS A 12 6.61 -3.83 -6.20
C CYS A 12 8.14 -3.80 -6.09
N GLY A 13 8.73 -4.46 -5.10
CA GLY A 13 10.18 -4.56 -4.90
C GLY A 13 10.86 -3.26 -4.48
N ARG A 14 10.12 -2.27 -3.98
CA ARG A 14 10.64 -0.95 -3.57
C ARG A 14 10.76 -0.78 -2.05
N GLU A 15 10.47 -1.80 -1.25
CA GLU A 15 10.77 -1.84 0.18
C GLU A 15 12.30 -1.80 0.45
N PRO A 16 12.74 -1.54 1.69
CA PRO A 16 14.16 -1.61 2.02
C PRO A 16 14.75 -2.98 1.62
N ASN A 17 15.87 -2.96 0.91
CA ASN A 17 16.52 -4.14 0.33
C ASN A 17 15.71 -4.88 -0.77
N GLY A 18 14.62 -4.28 -1.26
CA GLY A 18 13.85 -4.81 -2.39
C GLY A 18 14.64 -4.77 -3.71
N GLU A 19 14.31 -5.68 -4.61
CA GLU A 19 14.96 -5.87 -5.92
C GLU A 19 14.99 -4.60 -6.79
N ARG A 20 13.95 -3.75 -6.69
CA ARG A 20 13.78 -2.53 -7.49
C ARG A 20 14.11 -1.26 -6.70
N ALA A 21 14.49 -1.36 -5.43
CA ALA A 21 14.83 -0.20 -4.61
C ALA A 21 16.12 0.50 -5.10
N LYS A 22 17.07 -0.23 -5.70
CA LYS A 22 18.29 0.37 -6.27
C LYS A 22 18.01 1.17 -7.55
N GLU A 23 17.13 0.66 -8.40
CA GLU A 23 16.82 1.26 -9.71
C GLU A 23 15.78 2.38 -9.60
N LEU A 24 14.70 2.15 -8.82
CA LEU A 24 13.55 3.04 -8.74
C LEU A 24 13.45 3.80 -7.41
N GLY A 25 14.44 3.64 -6.54
CA GLY A 25 14.45 4.21 -5.20
C GLY A 25 13.51 3.50 -4.22
N ILE A 26 13.81 3.64 -2.93
CA ILE A 26 12.99 3.10 -1.84
C ILE A 26 11.62 3.78 -1.80
N CYS A 27 10.57 2.99 -1.59
CA CYS A 27 9.19 3.45 -1.46
C CYS A 27 9.02 4.27 -0.17
N PRO A 28 8.56 5.52 -0.23
CA PRO A 28 8.39 6.35 0.97
C PRO A 28 7.46 5.73 2.02
N ALA A 29 6.39 5.03 1.59
CA ALA A 29 5.51 4.32 2.52
C ALA A 29 6.22 3.21 3.30
N SER A 30 7.28 2.63 2.75
CA SER A 30 8.05 1.57 3.41
C SER A 30 9.02 2.08 4.48
N ILE A 31 9.27 3.39 4.54
CA ILE A 31 10.21 4.03 5.49
C ILE A 31 9.59 5.15 6.33
N CYS A 32 8.32 5.50 6.11
CA CYS A 32 7.61 6.53 6.87
C CYS A 32 7.26 6.04 8.29
N ALA A 33 8.24 6.05 9.20
CA ALA A 33 8.09 5.56 10.57
C ALA A 33 7.01 6.31 11.37
N ALA A 34 6.80 7.59 11.09
CA ALA A 34 5.77 8.40 11.71
C ALA A 34 4.33 7.88 11.46
N SER A 35 4.13 7.05 10.43
CA SER A 35 2.84 6.45 10.10
C SER A 35 2.67 5.02 10.66
N SER A 36 3.68 4.46 11.32
CA SER A 36 3.62 3.09 11.86
C SER A 36 2.42 2.89 12.77
N GLY A 37 1.76 1.74 12.63
CA GLY A 37 0.54 1.41 13.37
C GLY A 37 -0.73 1.92 12.73
N ALA A 38 -0.67 2.86 11.77
CA ALA A 38 -1.84 3.29 11.02
C ALA A 38 -2.48 2.10 10.28
N ASN A 39 -3.78 1.91 10.50
CA ASN A 39 -4.51 0.73 10.05
C ASN A 39 -3.81 -0.59 10.45
N GLY A 40 -3.06 -0.66 11.55
CA GLY A 40 -2.31 -1.86 11.93
C GLY A 40 -1.20 -2.27 10.95
N GLY A 41 -0.70 -1.34 10.13
CA GLY A 41 0.45 -1.52 9.24
C GLY A 41 1.80 -1.20 9.90
N VAL A 42 2.87 -1.49 9.17
CA VAL A 42 4.23 -1.05 9.50
C VAL A 42 4.55 0.18 8.66
N ASN A 43 5.17 1.20 9.25
CA ASN A 43 5.42 2.49 8.61
C ASN A 43 4.14 3.00 7.92
N GLY A 44 4.24 3.46 6.68
CA GLY A 44 3.11 3.87 5.86
C GLY A 44 2.40 2.76 5.10
N GLY A 45 2.69 1.49 5.39
CA GLY A 45 2.36 0.37 4.53
C GLY A 45 0.87 0.14 4.30
N ARG A 46 0.02 0.52 5.26
CA ARG A 46 -1.46 0.44 5.15
C ARG A 46 -2.13 1.81 5.03
N MET A 47 -1.37 2.84 4.65
CA MET A 47 -1.90 4.15 4.28
C MET A 47 -1.09 4.80 3.15
N CYS A 48 -0.56 3.99 2.23
CA CYS A 48 0.33 4.47 1.17
C CYS A 48 -0.30 5.56 0.29
N TRP A 49 -1.63 5.60 0.17
CA TRP A 49 -2.37 6.65 -0.54
C TRP A 49 -2.26 8.04 0.10
N ALA A 50 -1.88 8.13 1.37
CA ALA A 50 -1.67 9.38 2.10
C ALA A 50 -0.20 9.84 2.09
N ILE A 51 0.70 9.07 1.47
CA ILE A 51 2.14 9.35 1.46
C ILE A 51 2.60 9.73 0.05
N VAL A 52 3.26 10.89 -0.05
CA VAL A 52 3.82 11.43 -1.29
C VAL A 52 4.98 10.57 -1.80
N GLY A 53 5.18 10.50 -3.13
CA GLY A 53 6.28 9.75 -3.73
C GLY A 53 6.04 8.24 -3.80
N THR A 54 4.84 7.77 -3.40
CA THR A 54 4.47 6.37 -3.53
C THR A 54 4.22 6.00 -4.99
N TYR A 55 4.72 4.82 -5.37
CA TYR A 55 4.49 4.26 -6.69
C TYR A 55 3.04 3.78 -6.77
N SER A 56 2.40 3.99 -7.90
CA SER A 56 1.14 3.31 -8.17
C SER A 56 1.03 3.06 -9.65
N PHE A 57 0.69 1.83 -10.03
CA PHE A 57 0.45 1.44 -11.43
C PHE A 57 1.61 1.76 -12.40
N GLY A 58 2.87 1.60 -11.98
CA GLY A 58 3.99 1.81 -12.91
C GLY A 58 4.56 3.23 -12.94
N GLU A 59 4.06 4.16 -12.12
CA GLU A 59 4.57 5.54 -12.08
C GLU A 59 4.80 6.07 -10.65
N VAL A 60 5.86 6.89 -10.49
CA VAL A 60 6.15 7.61 -9.24
C VAL A 60 5.23 8.82 -9.16
N ARG A 61 4.41 8.93 -8.12
CA ARG A 61 3.49 10.07 -7.96
C ARG A 61 4.15 11.26 -7.27
N GLY A 62 3.93 12.46 -7.81
CA GLY A 62 4.27 13.73 -7.16
C GLY A 62 3.35 14.10 -5.99
N LEU A 63 3.50 15.31 -5.46
CA LEU A 63 2.78 15.86 -4.28
C LEU A 63 1.25 15.79 -4.36
N PHE A 64 0.69 15.73 -5.57
CA PHE A 64 -0.76 15.66 -5.82
C PHE A 64 -1.12 14.32 -6.46
N SER A 65 -0.95 13.21 -5.73
CA SER A 65 -1.49 11.92 -6.16
C SER A 65 -3.00 12.09 -6.41
N LYS A 66 -3.43 11.94 -7.67
CA LYS A 66 -4.84 12.13 -8.06
C LYS A 66 -5.69 11.15 -7.23
N LYS A 67 -6.56 11.68 -6.36
CA LYS A 67 -7.51 10.93 -5.50
C LYS A 67 -8.15 9.73 -6.21
N ILE A 68 -8.50 9.91 -7.49
CA ILE A 68 -9.15 8.93 -8.36
C ILE A 68 -8.39 7.59 -8.41
N VAL A 69 -7.08 7.60 -8.55
CA VAL A 69 -6.31 6.38 -8.83
C VAL A 69 -6.10 5.52 -7.57
N CYS A 70 -6.35 6.06 -6.37
CA CYS A 70 -6.35 5.26 -5.15
C CYS A 70 -7.68 4.54 -4.92
N TYR A 71 -8.81 5.04 -5.43
CA TYR A 71 -10.10 4.32 -5.34
C TYR A 71 -10.09 3.02 -6.15
N ASP A 72 -9.35 3.01 -7.27
CA ASP A 72 -9.18 1.82 -8.12
C ASP A 72 -8.08 0.86 -7.63
N CYS A 73 -7.30 1.25 -6.62
CA CYS A 73 -6.27 0.39 -6.05
C CYS A 73 -6.89 -0.76 -5.23
N GLU A 74 -6.60 -2.00 -5.64
CA GLU A 74 -7.04 -3.22 -4.94
C GLU A 74 -6.58 -3.26 -3.49
N PHE A 75 -5.33 -2.84 -3.23
CA PHE A 75 -4.81 -2.79 -1.86
C PHE A 75 -5.56 -1.78 -0.99
N HIS A 76 -5.86 -0.58 -1.50
CA HIS A 76 -6.63 0.41 -0.75
C HIS A 76 -8.03 -0.11 -0.42
N ARG A 77 -8.73 -0.73 -1.38
CA ARG A 77 -10.03 -1.38 -1.11
C ARG A 77 -9.91 -2.48 -0.07
N LYS A 78 -8.88 -3.33 -0.16
CA LYS A 78 -8.58 -4.34 0.86
C LYS A 78 -8.42 -3.73 2.24
N VAL A 79 -7.71 -2.59 2.36
CA VAL A 79 -7.59 -1.90 3.65
C VAL A 79 -8.93 -1.42 4.15
N LEU A 80 -9.72 -0.74 3.31
CA LEU A 80 -11.05 -0.27 3.69
C LEU A 80 -11.98 -1.41 4.12
N SER A 81 -11.91 -2.56 3.47
CA SER A 81 -12.68 -3.77 3.83
C SER A 81 -12.24 -4.33 5.19
N GLU A 82 -10.93 -4.45 5.42
CA GLU A 82 -10.36 -4.93 6.69
C GLU A 82 -10.56 -3.96 7.88
N GLU A 83 -10.74 -2.67 7.63
CA GLU A 83 -11.13 -1.68 8.64
C GLU A 83 -12.65 -1.49 8.77
N GLY A 84 -13.46 -2.17 7.95
CA GLY A 84 -14.93 -2.13 8.04
C GLY A 84 -15.61 -0.93 7.38
N PHE A 85 -14.88 -0.14 6.57
CA PHE A 85 -15.46 0.99 5.82
C PHE A 85 -16.26 0.55 4.60
N ILE A 86 -15.93 -0.60 4.01
CA ILE A 86 -16.67 -1.18 2.87
C ILE A 86 -16.98 -2.64 3.13
N LYS A 87 -18.13 -3.12 2.64
CA LYS A 87 -18.49 -4.54 2.67
C LYS A 87 -18.02 -5.17 1.35
N ASP A 88 -16.95 -5.95 1.38
CA ASP A 88 -16.55 -6.74 0.20
C ASP A 88 -17.67 -7.73 -0.14
N LYS A 89 -18.28 -7.57 -1.32
CA LYS A 89 -19.06 -8.64 -1.92
C LYS A 89 -18.08 -9.71 -2.41
N GLN A 90 -17.77 -10.67 -1.54
CA GLN A 90 -17.07 -11.92 -1.82
C GLN A 90 -15.63 -11.80 -2.37
N VAL A 91 -14.65 -11.59 -1.48
CA VAL A 91 -13.36 -12.28 -1.65
C VAL A 91 -13.59 -13.71 -1.17
N LYS A 92 -13.95 -14.60 -2.11
CA LYS A 92 -13.97 -16.04 -1.86
C LYS A 92 -12.59 -16.42 -1.32
N GLN A 93 -12.58 -16.94 -0.09
CA GLN A 93 -11.41 -17.53 0.52
C GLN A 93 -10.97 -18.70 -0.36
N ASN A 94 -9.97 -18.50 -1.22
CA ASN A 94 -9.19 -19.61 -1.74
C ASN A 94 -8.31 -20.12 -0.59
N LYS A 95 -8.90 -20.95 0.26
CA LYS A 95 -8.19 -21.94 1.05
C LYS A 95 -7.96 -23.14 0.12
N ALA A 96 -6.72 -23.34 -0.28
CA ALA A 96 -6.19 -24.65 -0.62
C ALA A 96 -5.25 -25.05 0.51
#